data_AF-A0AAV5HT71-F1
#
_entry.id   AF-A0AAV5HT71-F1
#
_cell.length_a   1.000
_cell.length_b   1.000
_cell.length_c   1.000
_cell.angle_alpha   90.00
_cell.angle_beta   90.00
_cell.angle_gamma   90.00
#
_symmetry.space_group_name_H-M   'P 1'
#
loop_
_entity.id
_entity.type
_entity.pdbx_description
1 polymer ?
#
loop_
_entity_poly.entity_id
_entity_poly.type
_entity_poly.pdbx_seq_one_letter_code
_entity_poly.pdbx_strand_id
1 'polypeptide(L)'
;MHLQNLLLLFTTVLHLFTSTAALGVNYGAMADNLPSPAQVANFIKTQTIFDSVKLFDTNPDFLRAFANTGISVTVTIANGDIPALADTLSARRWVASNIKPFYPQTNIKYICVGNEVLFSNNQDLINNLIPAMRSLNNALVRDGFQKIKVR
;
A
#
# COMPACT_ATOMS: atom_id res chain seq x y z
N MET A 1 -39.74 -28.19 -7.85
CA MET A 1 -38.40 -28.85 -7.88
C MET A 1 -37.47 -28.23 -8.95
N HIS A 2 -37.90 -28.04 -10.20
CA HIS A 2 -37.03 -27.50 -11.27
C HIS A 2 -36.56 -26.05 -11.08
N LEU A 3 -37.42 -25.15 -10.58
CA LEU A 3 -37.07 -23.74 -10.38
C LEU A 3 -35.99 -23.54 -9.30
N GLN A 4 -36.07 -24.33 -8.22
CA GLN A 4 -35.10 -24.27 -7.12
C GLN A 4 -33.72 -24.78 -7.55
N ASN A 5 -33.68 -25.82 -8.38
CA ASN A 5 -32.44 -26.33 -8.97
C ASN A 5 -31.82 -25.32 -9.96
N LEU A 6 -32.65 -24.60 -10.72
CA LEU A 6 -32.19 -23.54 -11.63
C LEU A 6 -31.63 -22.34 -10.86
N LEU A 7 -32.27 -21.94 -9.76
CA LEU A 7 -31.81 -20.87 -8.89
C LEU A 7 -30.49 -21.24 -8.20
N LEU A 8 -30.38 -22.48 -7.70
CA LEU A 8 -29.14 -23.01 -7.13
C LEU A 8 -28.01 -23.00 -8.16
N LEU A 9 -28.25 -23.49 -9.37
CA LEU A 9 -27.27 -23.49 -10.46
C LEU A 9 -26.83 -22.06 -10.84
N PHE A 10 -27.77 -21.12 -10.90
CA PHE A 10 -27.47 -19.72 -11.19
C PHE A 10 -26.59 -19.10 -10.10
N THR A 11 -26.89 -19.36 -8.83
CA THR A 11 -26.08 -18.87 -7.70
C THR A 11 -24.68 -19.50 -7.64
N THR A 12 -24.52 -20.80 -7.92
CA THR A 12 -23.20 -21.44 -7.98
C THR A 12 -22.37 -20.92 -9.14
N VAL A 13 -22.98 -20.73 -10.32
CA VAL A 13 -22.30 -20.12 -11.47
C VAL A 13 -21.84 -18.69 -11.14
N LEU A 14 -22.68 -17.88 -10.49
CA LEU A 14 -22.28 -16.55 -9.99
C LEU A 14 -21.11 -16.60 -9.01
N HIS A 15 -21.08 -17.55 -8.07
CA HIS A 15 -19.96 -17.68 -7.13
C HIS A 15 -18.66 -18.11 -7.82
N LEU A 16 -18.73 -18.97 -8.84
CA LEU A 16 -17.55 -19.38 -9.62
C LEU A 16 -16.90 -18.19 -10.37
N PHE A 17 -17.67 -17.16 -10.72
CA PHE A 17 -17.16 -15.93 -11.33
C PHE A 17 -16.57 -14.92 -10.33
N THR A 18 -16.74 -15.12 -9.01
CA THR A 18 -16.24 -14.17 -7.98
C THR A 18 -14.79 -14.38 -7.55
N SER A 19 -14.10 -15.37 -8.11
CA SER A 19 -12.67 -15.60 -7.84
C SER A 19 -11.79 -14.62 -8.61
N THR A 20 -11.82 -13.33 -8.23
CA THR A 20 -10.84 -12.36 -8.72
C THR A 20 -9.52 -12.58 -8.01
N ALA A 21 -8.49 -13.02 -8.73
CA ALA A 21 -7.14 -12.99 -8.21
C ALA A 21 -6.74 -11.52 -7.99
N ALA A 22 -6.41 -11.16 -6.75
CA ALA A 22 -5.84 -9.84 -6.46
C ALA A 22 -4.42 -9.78 -7.06
N LEU A 23 -4.23 -8.94 -8.07
CA LEU A 23 -2.96 -8.79 -8.78
C LEU A 23 -2.44 -7.37 -8.59
N GLY A 24 -1.19 -7.28 -8.10
CA GLY A 24 -0.51 -6.02 -7.89
C GLY A 24 0.71 -5.84 -8.79
N VAL A 25 1.13 -4.59 -8.96
CA VAL A 25 2.33 -4.21 -9.71
C VAL A 25 3.24 -3.30 -8.88
N ASN A 26 4.55 -3.41 -9.08
CA ASN A 26 5.53 -2.49 -8.49
C ASN A 26 5.72 -1.29 -9.43
N TYR A 27 5.61 -0.06 -8.91
CA TYR A 27 5.90 1.15 -9.67
C TYR A 27 7.28 1.69 -9.27
N GLY A 28 8.31 1.25 -10.00
CA GLY A 28 9.66 1.78 -9.91
C GLY A 28 9.79 3.10 -10.69
N ALA A 29 10.34 4.13 -10.05
CA ALA A 29 10.44 5.49 -10.60
C ALA A 29 11.88 5.90 -10.98
N MET A 30 12.86 5.01 -10.84
CA MET A 30 14.27 5.28 -11.16
C MET A 30 14.54 5.08 -12.66
N ALA A 31 14.10 6.05 -13.47
CA ALA A 31 14.38 6.15 -14.90
C ALA A 31 14.14 7.59 -15.40
N ASP A 32 14.64 7.92 -16.59
CA ASP A 32 14.67 9.28 -17.16
C ASP A 32 13.57 9.55 -18.21
N ASN A 33 12.83 8.52 -18.62
CA ASN A 33 11.85 8.59 -19.71
C ASN A 33 10.47 8.05 -19.33
N LEU A 34 10.15 7.98 -18.04
CA LEU A 34 8.88 7.46 -17.57
C LEU A 34 7.72 8.44 -17.83
N PRO A 35 6.50 7.94 -18.11
CA PRO A 35 5.30 8.77 -18.09
C PRO A 35 5.08 9.40 -16.70
N SER A 36 4.34 10.50 -16.64
CA SER A 36 3.97 11.13 -15.37
C SER A 36 3.19 10.16 -14.46
N PRO A 37 3.26 10.33 -13.12
CA PRO A 37 2.51 9.47 -12.19
C PRO A 37 1.01 9.40 -12.49
N ALA A 38 0.39 10.50 -12.93
CA ALA A 38 -1.01 10.54 -13.32
C ALA A 38 -1.31 9.69 -14.57
N GLN A 39 -0.42 9.73 -15.57
CA GLN A 39 -0.56 8.87 -16.76
C GLN A 39 -0.42 7.38 -16.39
N VAL A 40 0.53 7.04 -15.50
CA VAL A 40 0.70 5.66 -15.04
C VAL A 40 -0.50 5.18 -14.23
N ALA A 41 -1.01 6.00 -13.29
CA ALA A 41 -2.20 5.66 -12.51
C ALA A 41 -3.44 5.46 -13.42
N ASN A 42 -3.62 6.32 -14.43
CA ASN A 42 -4.70 6.16 -15.40
C ASN A 42 -4.52 4.91 -16.27
N PHE A 43 -3.29 4.60 -16.71
CA PHE A 43 -2.98 3.39 -17.47
C PHE A 43 -3.30 2.13 -16.65
N ILE A 44 -2.82 2.04 -15.40
CA ILE A 44 -3.12 0.91 -14.52
C ILE A 44 -4.64 0.74 -14.36
N LYS A 45 -5.36 1.85 -14.10
CA LYS A 45 -6.81 1.83 -13.88
C LYS A 45 -7.61 1.38 -15.11
N THR A 46 -7.20 1.79 -16.32
CA THR A 46 -8.05 1.69 -17.52
C THR A 46 -7.59 0.64 -18.54
N GLN A 47 -6.32 0.23 -18.50
CA GLN A 47 -5.70 -0.63 -19.51
C GLN A 47 -5.08 -1.91 -18.92
N THR A 48 -5.22 -2.15 -17.62
CA THR A 48 -4.66 -3.34 -16.96
C THR A 48 -5.68 -4.01 -16.04
N ILE A 49 -5.35 -5.22 -15.59
CA ILE A 49 -6.12 -5.97 -14.59
C ILE A 49 -5.62 -5.75 -13.16
N PHE A 50 -4.58 -4.93 -12.95
CA PHE A 50 -4.00 -4.74 -11.63
C PHE A 50 -4.88 -3.85 -10.77
N ASP A 51 -5.14 -4.29 -9.54
CA ASP A 51 -5.98 -3.60 -8.57
C ASP A 51 -5.17 -2.94 -7.43
N SER A 52 -3.85 -3.14 -7.44
CA SER A 52 -2.95 -2.64 -6.43
C SER A 52 -1.58 -2.26 -6.97
N VAL A 53 -0.95 -1.28 -6.32
CA VAL A 53 0.38 -0.78 -6.66
C VAL A 53 1.25 -0.72 -5.41
N LYS A 54 2.53 -1.09 -5.53
CA LYS A 54 3.57 -0.79 -4.55
C LYS A 54 4.44 0.36 -5.04
N LEU A 55 4.50 1.42 -4.24
CA LEU A 55 5.42 2.54 -4.36
C LEU A 55 6.63 2.30 -3.46
N PHE A 56 7.81 2.69 -3.92
CA PHE A 56 9.06 2.51 -3.17
C PHE A 56 9.41 3.68 -2.24
N ASP A 57 8.56 4.71 -2.21
CA ASP A 57 8.68 5.86 -1.32
C ASP A 57 7.27 6.41 -0.94
N THR A 58 7.24 7.62 -0.37
CA THR A 58 6.02 8.38 -0.05
C THR A 58 5.95 9.70 -0.80
N ASN A 59 6.46 9.74 -2.03
CA ASN A 59 6.43 10.95 -2.85
C ASN A 59 4.97 11.47 -3.00
N PRO A 60 4.68 12.73 -2.62
CA PRO A 60 3.34 13.30 -2.69
C PRO A 60 2.70 13.26 -4.07
N ASP A 61 3.47 13.39 -5.15
CA ASP A 61 2.94 13.41 -6.52
C ASP A 61 2.46 12.03 -6.96
N PHE A 62 3.18 10.99 -6.55
CA PHE A 62 2.76 9.60 -6.75
C PHE A 62 1.50 9.30 -5.95
N LEU A 63 1.47 9.68 -4.66
CA LEU A 63 0.30 9.46 -3.81
C LEU A 63 -0.95 10.17 -4.36
N ARG A 64 -0.83 11.43 -4.80
CA ARG A 64 -1.94 12.17 -5.42
C ARG A 64 -2.40 11.55 -6.73
N ALA A 65 -1.48 11.02 -7.55
CA ALA A 65 -1.85 10.39 -8.81
C ALA A 65 -2.80 9.19 -8.64
N PHE A 66 -2.71 8.48 -7.52
CA PHE A 66 -3.61 7.37 -7.21
C PHE A 66 -4.88 7.78 -6.44
N ALA A 67 -5.08 9.07 -6.13
CA ALA A 67 -6.27 9.55 -5.45
C ALA A 67 -7.55 9.28 -6.27
N ASN A 68 -8.58 8.74 -5.61
CA ASN A 68 -9.89 8.40 -6.20
C ASN A 68 -9.82 7.44 -7.40
N THR A 69 -8.71 6.71 -7.56
CA THR A 69 -8.58 5.70 -8.63
C THR A 69 -9.28 4.38 -8.29
N GLY A 70 -9.43 4.07 -7.00
CA GLY A 70 -9.87 2.77 -6.49
C GLY A 70 -8.72 1.76 -6.31
N ILE A 71 -7.56 2.01 -6.92
CA ILE A 71 -6.37 1.16 -6.82
C ILE A 71 -5.83 1.21 -5.39
N SER A 72 -5.56 0.05 -4.81
CA SER A 72 -4.96 -0.05 -3.47
C SER A 72 -3.47 0.27 -3.51
N VAL A 73 -2.99 1.13 -2.62
CA VAL A 73 -1.59 1.58 -2.58
C VAL A 73 -0.85 0.98 -1.39
N THR A 74 0.33 0.42 -1.66
CA THR A 74 1.37 0.13 -0.66
C THR A 74 2.47 1.18 -0.79
N VAL A 75 2.84 1.83 0.30
CA VAL A 75 4.02 2.70 0.35
C VAL A 75 5.17 2.02 1.06
N THR A 76 6.40 2.40 0.74
CA THR A 76 7.60 1.84 1.37
C THR A 76 8.36 2.96 2.07
N ILE A 77 8.73 2.73 3.33
CA ILE A 77 9.66 3.58 4.07
C ILE A 77 11.07 3.28 3.58
N ALA A 78 11.87 4.32 3.35
CA ALA A 78 13.26 4.14 2.96
C ALA A 78 14.07 3.51 4.12
N ASN A 79 15.01 2.63 3.80
CA ASN A 79 15.80 1.93 4.82
C ASN A 79 16.48 2.90 5.81
N GLY A 80 16.98 4.04 5.33
CA GLY A 80 17.64 5.04 6.18
C GLY A 80 16.74 5.69 7.24
N ASP A 81 15.42 5.65 7.08
CA ASP A 81 14.48 6.25 8.03
C ASP A 81 14.14 5.30 9.19
N ILE A 82 14.40 3.99 9.04
CA ILE A 82 13.98 2.96 10.01
C ILE A 82 14.44 3.26 11.44
N PRO A 83 15.72 3.62 11.71
CA PRO A 83 16.18 3.86 13.07
C PRO A 83 15.42 4.99 13.77
N ALA A 84 15.15 6.09 13.06
CA ALA A 84 14.43 7.22 13.61
C ALA A 84 12.97 6.88 13.95
N LEU A 85 12.35 5.98 13.18
CA LEU A 85 10.95 5.58 13.35
C LEU A 85 10.73 4.60 14.52
N ALA A 86 11.79 4.08 15.12
CA ALA A 86 11.69 3.37 16.39
C ALA A 86 11.12 4.28 17.50
N ASP A 87 11.40 5.59 17.44
CA ASP A 87 10.80 6.58 18.34
C ASP A 87 9.32 6.85 18.01
N THR A 88 8.48 6.88 19.05
CA THR A 88 7.03 7.05 18.88
C THR A 88 6.64 8.44 18.39
N LEU A 89 7.35 9.50 18.77
CA LEU A 89 7.04 10.85 18.30
C LEU A 89 7.44 11.01 16.82
N SER A 90 8.59 10.49 16.43
CA SER A 90 9.04 10.41 15.04
C SER A 90 8.05 9.64 14.17
N ALA A 91 7.61 8.46 14.61
CA ALA A 91 6.61 7.67 13.87
C ALA A 91 5.28 8.42 13.69
N ARG A 92 4.81 9.14 14.73
CA ARG A 92 3.60 9.98 14.64
C ARG A 92 3.76 11.11 13.63
N ARG A 93 4.90 11.80 13.65
CA ARG A 93 5.21 12.87 12.68
C ARG A 93 5.26 12.31 11.27
N TRP A 94 5.88 11.15 11.08
CA TRP A 94 5.95 10.48 9.79
C TRP A 94 4.55 10.13 9.25
N VAL A 95 3.67 9.55 10.08
CA VAL A 95 2.27 9.25 9.67
C VAL A 95 1.52 10.54 9.32
N ALA A 96 1.67 11.59 10.13
CA ALA A 96 1.02 12.88 9.91
C ALA A 96 1.46 13.57 8.61
N SER A 97 2.72 13.41 8.21
CA SER A 97 3.26 14.02 6.99
C SER A 97 3.05 13.18 5.73
N ASN A 98 3.14 11.85 5.84
CA ASN A 98 3.23 10.97 4.67
C ASN A 98 1.96 10.17 4.37
N ILE A 99 1.06 10.03 5.35
CA ILE A 99 -0.17 9.22 5.19
C ILE A 99 -1.41 10.09 5.29
N LYS A 100 -1.52 10.86 6.38
CA LYS A 100 -2.71 11.66 6.69
C LYS A 100 -3.15 12.62 5.59
N PRO A 101 -2.26 13.30 4.83
CA PRO A 101 -2.69 14.24 3.78
C PRO A 101 -3.34 13.58 2.56
N PHE A 102 -3.12 12.28 2.37
CA PHE A 102 -3.55 11.55 1.16
C PHE A 102 -4.69 10.57 1.44
N TYR A 103 -4.82 10.09 2.68
CA TYR A 103 -5.90 9.18 3.08
C TYR A 103 -7.18 9.97 3.45
N PRO A 104 -8.40 9.55 3.02
CA PRO A 104 -8.72 8.31 2.31
C PRO A 104 -8.80 8.42 0.79
N GLN A 105 -8.53 9.60 0.20
CA GLN A 105 -8.63 9.80 -1.26
C GLN A 105 -7.73 8.82 -2.00
N THR A 106 -6.49 8.67 -1.55
CA THR A 106 -5.60 7.59 -1.96
C THR A 106 -5.84 6.40 -1.03
N ASN A 107 -6.20 5.25 -1.61
CA ASN A 107 -6.53 4.02 -0.88
C ASN A 107 -5.25 3.31 -0.38
N ILE A 108 -4.54 3.94 0.55
CA ILE A 108 -3.35 3.38 1.19
C ILE A 108 -3.79 2.20 2.07
N LYS A 109 -3.31 0.99 1.77
CA LYS A 109 -3.59 -0.24 2.51
C LYS A 109 -2.43 -0.68 3.37
N TYR A 110 -1.21 -0.51 2.87
CA TYR A 110 -0.02 -1.06 3.50
C TYR A 110 1.12 -0.05 3.56
N ILE A 111 1.90 -0.14 4.63
CA ILE A 111 3.16 0.57 4.82
C ILE A 111 4.21 -0.49 5.03
N CYS A 112 5.12 -0.65 4.07
CA CYS A 112 6.29 -1.52 4.18
C CYS A 112 7.41 -0.78 4.90
N VAL A 113 7.97 -1.36 5.96
CA VAL A 113 9.11 -0.79 6.70
C VAL A 113 10.42 -1.28 6.08
N GLY A 114 10.90 -0.53 5.09
CA GLY A 114 12.11 -0.86 4.37
C GLY A 114 11.94 -1.86 3.23
N ASN A 115 13.06 -2.16 2.57
CA ASN A 115 13.23 -3.17 1.55
C ASN A 115 14.45 -4.04 1.89
N GLU A 116 14.25 -5.35 1.98
CA GLU A 116 15.31 -6.35 2.21
C GLU A 116 16.22 -6.06 3.43
N VAL A 117 15.65 -5.46 4.48
CA VAL A 117 16.39 -4.97 5.65
C VAL A 117 17.25 -6.05 6.30
N LEU A 118 16.73 -7.28 6.40
CA LEU A 118 17.44 -8.41 6.99
C LEU A 118 18.66 -8.88 6.17
N PHE A 119 18.75 -8.49 4.90
CA PHE A 119 19.86 -8.80 4.00
C PHE A 119 20.84 -7.62 3.84
N SER A 120 20.62 -6.50 4.54
CA SER A 120 21.42 -5.28 4.40
C SER A 120 22.81 -5.34 5.06
N ASN A 121 23.08 -6.36 5.89
CA ASN A 121 24.26 -6.43 6.78
C ASN A 121 24.42 -5.21 7.72
N ASN A 122 23.39 -4.36 7.84
CA ASN A 122 23.41 -3.19 8.70
C ASN A 122 22.66 -3.50 10.01
N GLN A 123 23.42 -3.71 11.08
CA GLN A 123 22.87 -4.10 12.37
C GLN A 123 21.94 -3.04 12.97
N ASP A 124 22.16 -1.75 12.68
CA ASP A 124 21.30 -0.68 13.17
C ASP A 124 19.90 -0.75 12.53
N LEU A 125 19.83 -1.01 11.22
CA LEU A 125 18.56 -1.21 10.52
C LEU A 125 17.82 -2.45 11.04
N ILE A 126 18.54 -3.56 11.21
CA ILE A 126 17.97 -4.83 11.67
C ILE A 126 17.42 -4.68 13.09
N ASN A 127 18.18 -4.06 14.00
CA ASN A 127 17.78 -3.87 15.39
C ASN A 127 16.56 -2.96 15.54
N ASN A 128 16.42 -1.95 14.67
CA ASN A 128 15.35 -0.98 14.73
C ASN A 128 14.10 -1.34 13.92
N LEU A 129 14.13 -2.40 13.10
CA LEU A 129 13.01 -2.80 12.24
C LEU A 129 11.72 -3.05 13.03
N ILE A 130 11.75 -3.95 14.01
CA ILE A 130 10.55 -4.30 14.81
C ILE A 130 10.08 -3.12 15.68
N PRO A 131 10.96 -2.38 16.38
CA PRO A 131 10.58 -1.15 17.07
C PRO A 131 9.87 -0.13 16.15
N ALA A 132 10.41 0.11 14.95
CA ALA A 132 9.81 1.03 13.98
C ALA A 132 8.42 0.57 13.54
N MET A 133 8.26 -0.71 13.20
CA MET A 133 6.96 -1.28 12.85
C MET A 133 5.91 -1.08 13.95
N ARG A 134 6.30 -1.29 15.22
CA ARG A 134 5.42 -1.11 16.37
C ARG A 134 5.04 0.36 16.58
N SER A 135 6.01 1.27 16.53
CA SER A 135 5.78 2.70 16.68
C SER A 135 4.88 3.26 15.58
N LEU A 136 5.06 2.82 14.34
CA LEU A 136 4.18 3.17 13.21
C LEU A 136 2.76 2.61 13.38
N ASN A 137 2.62 1.35 13.78
CA ASN A 137 1.31 0.76 14.01
C ASN A 137 0.54 1.51 15.11
N ASN A 138 1.22 1.84 16.21
CA ASN A 138 0.63 2.65 17.28
C ASN A 138 0.22 4.05 16.81
N ALA A 139 1.02 4.70 15.96
CA ALA A 139 0.69 5.99 15.38
C ALA A 139 -0.56 5.92 14.49
N LEU A 140 -0.68 4.89 13.64
CA LEU A 140 -1.87 4.67 12.79
C LEU A 140 -3.13 4.42 13.63
N VAL A 141 -3.04 3.56 14.65
CA VAL A 141 -4.16 3.26 15.55
C VAL A 141 -4.63 4.52 16.27
N ARG A 142 -3.69 5.32 16.78
CA ARG A 142 -3.98 6.58 17.47
C ARG A 142 -4.74 7.59 16.59
N ASP A 143 -4.36 7.69 15.31
CA ASP A 143 -4.97 8.61 14.36
C ASP A 143 -6.23 8.03 13.67
N GLY A 144 -6.69 6.84 14.09
CA GLY A 144 -7.93 6.21 13.61
C GLY A 144 -7.78 5.45 12.28
N PHE A 145 -6.55 5.22 11.81
CA PHE A 145 -6.26 4.56 10.52
C PHE A 145 -6.19 3.03 10.64
N GLN A 146 -7.20 2.41 11.23
CA GLN A 146 -7.23 0.97 11.54
C GLN A 146 -7.20 0.05 10.31
N LYS A 147 -7.52 0.56 9.12
CA LYS A 147 -7.52 -0.20 7.86
C LYS A 147 -6.15 -0.25 7.18
N ILE A 148 -5.18 0.52 7.67
CA ILE A 148 -3.80 0.54 7.14
C ILE A 148 -2.95 -0.41 7.98
N LYS A 149 -2.29 -1.40 7.36
CA LYS A 149 -1.41 -2.35 8.06
C LYS A 149 0.06 -2.03 7.81
N VAL A 150 0.89 -2.21 8.84
CA VAL A 150 2.36 -2.12 8.75
C VAL A 150 2.92 -3.51 8.47
N ARG A 151 3.89 -3.61 7.56
CA ARG A 151 4.49 -4.87 7.09
C ARG A 151 6.00 -4.75 6.95
#